data_AF-A0A959CRL9-F1
#
_entry.id   AF-A0A959CRL9-F1
#
_cell.length_a   1.000
_cell.length_b   1.000
_cell.length_c   1.000
_cell.angle_alpha   90.00
_cell.angle_beta   90.00
_cell.angle_gamma   90.00
#
_symmetry.space_group_name_H-M   'P 1'
#
loop_
_entity.id
_entity.type
_entity.pdbx_description
1 polymer ?
#
loop_
_entity_poly.entity_id
_entity_poly.type
_entity_poly.pdbx_seq_one_letter_code
_entity_poly.pdbx_strand_id
1 'polypeptide(L)'
;EDMHELIEKKVEKEANRYIHKWDNEKISVENGRWGPYIRFKKKNIKFPKVDGKKVDAEMAKEMTLEQIKEFIELEVPNAFSKGKKKVKK
;
A
#
# COMPACT_ATOMS: atom_id res chain seq x y z
N GLU A 1 31.41 -4.49 -21.55
CA GLU A 1 30.02 -4.06 -21.81
C GLU A 1 29.23 -4.05 -20.49
N ASP A 2 29.74 -3.39 -19.44
CA ASP A 2 29.37 -3.73 -18.05
C ASP A 2 28.69 -2.60 -17.28
N MET A 3 28.39 -1.47 -17.92
CA MET A 3 27.88 -0.28 -17.23
C MET A 3 26.35 -0.15 -17.28
N HIS A 4 25.67 -0.87 -18.16
CA HIS A 4 24.20 -0.78 -18.33
C HIS A 4 23.44 -1.71 -17.36
N GLU A 5 24.02 -2.83 -16.92
CA GLU A 5 23.35 -3.80 -16.04
C GLU A 5 23.26 -3.34 -14.56
N LEU A 6 24.16 -2.45 -14.14
CA LEU A 6 24.20 -1.92 -12.76
C LEU A 6 23.06 -0.92 -12.47
N ILE A 7 22.53 -0.27 -13.50
CA ILE A 7 21.48 0.74 -13.37
C ILE A 7 20.12 0.05 -13.18
N GLU A 8 19.86 -1.02 -13.94
CA GLU A 8 18.61 -1.80 -13.82
C GLU A 8 18.48 -2.46 -12.45
N LYS A 9 19.53 -3.09 -11.93
CA LYS A 9 19.55 -3.67 -10.57
C LYS A 9 19.29 -2.67 -9.45
N LYS A 10 19.56 -1.38 -9.67
CA LYS A 10 19.36 -0.32 -8.68
C LYS A 10 17.93 0.24 -8.74
N VAL A 11 17.37 0.36 -9.93
CA VAL A 11 15.96 0.70 -10.14
C VAL A 11 15.05 -0.41 -9.63
N GLU A 12 15.41 -1.69 -9.80
CA GLU A 12 14.65 -2.81 -9.25
C GLU A 12 14.62 -2.82 -7.72
N LYS A 13 15.70 -2.41 -7.04
CA LYS A 13 15.72 -2.32 -5.57
C LYS A 13 14.86 -1.19 -5.02
N GLU A 14 14.73 -0.09 -5.75
CA GLU A 14 13.89 1.05 -5.34
C GLU A 14 12.42 0.86 -5.76
N ALA A 15 12.18 0.24 -6.91
CA ALA A 15 10.86 -0.22 -7.34
C ALA A 15 10.30 -1.31 -6.42
N ASN A 16 11.15 -2.13 -5.80
CA ASN A 16 10.73 -3.11 -4.78
C ASN A 16 10.20 -2.48 -3.49
N ARG A 17 10.35 -1.17 -3.29
CA ARG A 17 9.88 -0.50 -2.08
C ARG A 17 8.41 -0.08 -2.18
N TYR A 18 7.91 0.18 -3.38
CA TYR A 18 6.53 0.58 -3.64
C TYR A 18 5.85 -0.50 -4.48
N ILE A 19 4.93 -1.25 -3.89
CA ILE A 19 4.20 -2.30 -4.59
C ILE A 19 3.17 -1.67 -5.52
N HIS A 20 2.43 -0.69 -4.99
CA HIS A 20 1.44 0.07 -5.75
C HIS A 20 1.41 1.51 -5.25
N LYS A 21 1.20 2.47 -6.16
CA LYS A 21 1.03 3.88 -5.79
C LYS A 21 -0.13 4.48 -6.57
N TRP A 22 -1.15 4.91 -5.84
CA TRP A 22 -2.31 5.60 -6.40
C TRP A 22 -2.32 7.04 -5.92
N ASP A 23 -1.70 7.92 -6.72
CA ASP A 23 -1.60 9.35 -6.41
C ASP A 23 -2.98 10.02 -6.34
N ASN A 24 -3.89 9.59 -7.23
CA ASN A 24 -5.26 10.10 -7.32
C ASN A 24 -6.04 9.97 -6.00
N GLU A 25 -5.80 8.91 -5.24
CA GLU A 25 -6.50 8.65 -3.98
C GLU A 25 -5.62 8.83 -2.75
N LYS A 26 -4.37 9.30 -2.95
CA LYS A 26 -3.35 9.44 -1.90
C LYS A 26 -3.15 8.14 -1.12
N ILE A 27 -3.21 7.01 -1.85
CA ILE A 27 -2.94 5.66 -1.34
C ILE A 27 -1.58 5.22 -1.89
N SER A 28 -0.75 4.61 -1.07
CA SER A 28 0.49 3.97 -1.52
C SER A 28 0.70 2.69 -0.75
N VAL A 29 0.91 1.58 -1.41
CA VAL A 29 1.34 0.33 -0.79
C VAL A 29 2.85 0.26 -0.86
N GLU A 30 3.45 0.20 0.32
CA GLU A 30 4.90 0.17 0.50
C GLU A 30 5.30 -1.18 1.10
N ASN A 31 6.38 -1.76 0.61
CA ASN A 31 6.99 -2.95 1.19
C ASN A 31 7.95 -2.54 2.32
N GLY A 32 7.61 -2.87 3.57
CA GLY A 32 8.41 -2.54 4.74
C GLY A 32 9.17 -3.74 5.31
N ARG A 33 10.07 -3.48 6.28
CA ARG A 33 10.84 -4.54 6.98
C ARG A 33 9.99 -5.62 7.66
N TRP A 34 8.72 -5.31 7.94
CA TRP A 34 7.78 -6.21 8.62
C TRP A 34 6.70 -6.77 7.69
N GLY A 35 6.83 -6.52 6.39
CA GLY A 35 5.84 -6.80 5.35
C GLY A 35 5.26 -5.52 4.74
N PRO A 36 4.47 -5.67 3.67
CA PRO A 36 3.73 -4.59 3.05
C PRO A 36 2.78 -3.88 4.00
N TYR A 37 2.61 -2.59 3.77
CA TYR A 37 1.62 -1.77 4.46
C TYR A 37 1.01 -0.74 3.50
N ILE A 38 -0.20 -0.32 3.83
CA ILE A 38 -0.96 0.67 3.08
C ILE A 38 -0.78 2.03 3.74
N ARG A 39 -0.20 2.97 3.02
CA ARG A 39 -0.13 4.38 3.40
C ARG A 39 -1.31 5.13 2.79
N PHE A 40 -2.22 5.57 3.65
CA PHE A 40 -3.36 6.40 3.25
C PHE A 40 -3.26 7.79 3.89
N LYS A 41 -2.94 8.81 3.09
CA LYS A 41 -2.72 10.20 3.54
C LYS A 41 -1.69 10.28 4.68
N LYS A 42 -2.17 10.37 5.93
CA LYS A 42 -1.38 10.52 7.16
C LYS A 42 -1.46 9.28 8.06
N LYS A 43 -2.17 8.24 7.62
CA LYS A 43 -2.35 6.97 8.32
C LYS A 43 -1.57 5.87 7.62
N ASN A 44 -0.96 5.00 8.41
CA ASN A 44 -0.33 3.77 7.96
C ASN A 44 -1.17 2.61 8.47
N ILE A 45 -1.77 1.89 7.53
CA ILE A 45 -2.69 0.79 7.75
C ILE A 45 -1.92 -0.48 7.40
N LYS A 46 -1.90 -1.43 8.33
CA LYS A 46 -1.22 -2.71 8.12
C LYS A 46 -2.20 -3.64 7.44
N PHE A 47 -1.73 -4.50 6.54
CA PHE A 47 -2.60 -5.56 6.04
C PHE A 47 -3.01 -6.48 7.19
N PRO A 48 -4.28 -6.91 7.25
CA PRO A 48 -4.70 -7.93 8.20
C PRO A 48 -3.99 -9.24 7.91
N LYS A 49 -3.84 -10.09 8.94
CA LYS A 49 -3.29 -11.43 8.74
C LYS A 49 -4.31 -12.27 7.99
N VAL A 50 -3.96 -12.74 6.81
CA VAL A 50 -4.76 -13.71 6.06
C VAL A 50 -4.26 -15.08 6.46
N ASP A 51 -5.15 -15.92 7.00
CA ASP A 51 -4.83 -17.31 7.39
C ASP A 51 -3.68 -17.42 8.43
N GLY A 52 -3.62 -16.47 9.37
CA GLY A 52 -2.55 -16.43 10.40
C GLY A 52 -1.17 -16.03 9.87
N LYS A 53 -0.99 -15.89 8.55
CA LYS A 53 0.24 -15.44 7.90
C LYS A 53 0.20 -13.93 7.63
N LYS A 54 1.38 -13.31 7.63
CA LYS A 54 1.51 -11.92 7.20
C LYS A 54 1.35 -11.87 5.69
N VAL A 55 0.60 -10.89 5.20
CA VAL A 55 0.58 -10.56 3.77
C VAL A 55 2.01 -10.22 3.36
N ASP A 56 2.53 -10.91 2.35
CA ASP A 56 3.85 -10.63 1.77
C ASP A 56 3.72 -9.70 0.56
N ALA A 57 4.86 -9.20 0.06
CA ALA A 57 4.89 -8.30 -1.08
C ALA A 57 4.21 -8.89 -2.32
N GLU A 58 4.34 -10.19 -2.54
CA GLU A 58 3.68 -10.90 -3.65
C GLU A 58 2.15 -10.87 -3.52
N MET A 59 1.62 -11.20 -2.34
CA MET A 59 0.17 -11.09 -2.08
C MET A 59 -0.31 -9.65 -2.23
N ALA A 60 0.39 -8.68 -1.63
CA ALA A 60 0.02 -7.27 -1.74
C ALA A 60 0.12 -6.73 -3.17
N LYS A 61 0.92 -7.36 -4.04
CA LYS A 61 1.01 -7.05 -5.47
C LYS A 61 -0.19 -7.60 -6.24
N GLU A 62 -0.65 -8.79 -5.89
CA GLU A 62 -1.90 -9.37 -6.39
C GLU A 62 -3.14 -8.61 -5.91
N MET A 63 -3.05 -7.94 -4.76
CA MET A 63 -4.15 -7.12 -4.26
C MET A 63 -4.43 -5.93 -5.17
N THR A 64 -5.69 -5.77 -5.53
CA THR A 64 -6.14 -4.65 -6.35
C THR A 64 -6.41 -3.42 -5.48
N LEU A 65 -6.48 -2.27 -6.15
CA LEU A 65 -6.88 -0.99 -5.55
C LEU A 65 -8.17 -1.12 -4.73
N GLU A 66 -9.15 -1.89 -5.22
CA GLU A 66 -10.45 -2.08 -4.57
C GLU A 66 -10.32 -2.82 -3.25
N GLN A 67 -9.57 -3.92 -3.21
CA GLN A 67 -9.30 -4.65 -1.97
C GLN A 67 -8.55 -3.77 -0.96
N ILE A 68 -7.56 -3.02 -1.43
CA ILE A 68 -6.81 -2.09 -0.58
C ILE A 68 -7.72 -1.01 -0.02
N LYS A 69 -8.66 -0.48 -0.81
CA LYS A 69 -9.68 0.45 -0.30
C LYS A 69 -10.56 -0.18 0.76
N GLU A 70 -10.96 -1.43 0.57
CA GLU A 70 -11.77 -2.17 1.53
C GLU A 70 -11.03 -2.32 2.87
N PHE A 71 -9.75 -2.72 2.87
CA PHE A 71 -8.95 -2.77 4.10
C PHE A 71 -8.78 -1.41 4.77
N ILE A 72 -8.55 -0.37 3.97
CA ILE A 72 -8.45 0.99 4.48
C ILE A 72 -9.80 1.42 5.09
N GLU A 73 -10.94 1.05 4.51
CA GLU A 73 -12.26 1.40 5.02
C GLU A 73 -12.62 0.61 6.28
N LEU A 74 -12.18 -0.65 6.39
CA LEU A 74 -12.31 -1.46 7.60
C LEU A 74 -11.55 -0.85 8.80
N GLU A 75 -10.30 -0.43 8.61
CA GLU A 75 -9.48 0.20 9.66
C GLU A 75 -9.83 1.68 9.87
N VAL A 76 -10.21 2.38 8.79
CA VAL A 76 -10.55 3.79 8.80
C VAL A 76 -11.94 3.94 8.19
N PRO A 77 -13.00 3.79 9.01
CA PRO A 77 -14.36 3.96 8.53
C PRO A 77 -14.50 5.36 7.92
N ASN A 78 -15.08 5.44 6.71
CA ASN A 78 -15.27 6.67 5.95
C ASN A 78 -14.00 7.24 5.28
N ALA A 79 -12.97 6.43 5.02
CA ALA A 79 -11.72 6.86 4.38
C ALA A 79 -11.91 7.42 2.96
N PHE A 80 -12.73 6.76 2.13
CA PHE A 80 -12.99 7.12 0.73
C PHE A 80 -14.35 7.75 0.48
N SER A 81 -15.21 7.78 1.49
CA SER A 81 -16.50 8.46 1.38
C SER A 81 -16.26 9.94 1.13
N LYS A 82 -16.42 10.33 -0.14
CA LYS A 82 -16.56 11.71 -0.59
C LYS A 82 -17.68 12.34 0.22
N GLY A 83 -17.28 13.06 1.26
CA GLY A 83 -18.18 13.93 2.01
C GLY A 83 -19.23 13.22 2.85
N LYS A 84 -18.85 12.82 4.06
CA LYS A 84 -19.60 13.31 5.23
C LYS A 84 -18.61 13.85 6.24
N LYS A 85 -18.48 15.18 6.26
CA LYS A 85 -18.03 15.92 7.45
C LYS A 85 -18.83 15.36 8.63
N LYS A 86 -18.17 14.64 9.55
CA LYS A 86 -18.72 14.49 10.90
C LYS A 86 -18.73 15.90 11.50
N VAL A 87 -19.90 16.51 11.50
CA VAL A 87 -20.20 17.68 12.33
C VAL A 87 -19.84 17.28 13.76
N LYS A 88 -18.83 17.95 14.32
CA LYS A 88 -18.53 17.84 15.76
C LYS A 88 -19.73 18.37 16.51
N LYS A 89 -20.24 17.54 17.43
CA LYS A 89 -21.27 17.88 18.40
C LYS A 89 -20.73 18.89 19.41
#